data_AF-A0A0C4XVD0-F1
#
_entry.id   AF-A0A0C4XVD0-F1
#
_cell.length_a   1.000
_cell.length_b   1.000
_cell.length_c   1.000
_cell.angle_alpha   90.00
_cell.angle_beta   90.00
_cell.angle_gamma   90.00
#
_symmetry.space_group_name_H-M   'P 1'
#
loop_
_entity.id
_entity.type
_entity.pdbx_description
1 polymer ?
#
loop_
_entity_poly.entity_id
_entity_poly.type
_entity_poly.pdbx_seq_one_letter_code
_entity_poly.pdbx_strand_id
1 'polypeptide(L)'
;MEHIREIGRALRCIGDELDRNENIQNLCTRVPPDAPHQTFLNVAKSFFSDGVYNWGRVGSLFYFAYRMALKALDKIALIRAIVNWVVNFIIENVAPWIIERGGWEAIVEYFWNTI
;
A
#
# COMPACT_ATOMS: atom_id res chain seq x y z
N MET A 1 -11.33 -15.22 -11.25
CA MET A 1 -9.88 -15.34 -10.91
C MET A 1 -9.01 -14.47 -11.80
N GLU A 2 -9.31 -14.33 -13.09
CA GLU A 2 -8.55 -13.49 -14.03
C GLU A 2 -8.52 -12.01 -13.62
N HIS A 3 -9.67 -11.46 -13.25
CA HIS A 3 -9.80 -10.07 -12.78
C HIS A 3 -8.92 -9.70 -11.57
N ILE A 4 -8.79 -10.60 -10.57
CA ILE A 4 -7.92 -10.37 -9.41
C ILE A 4 -6.43 -10.32 -9.82
N ARG A 5 -6.05 -11.10 -10.85
CA ARG A 5 -4.67 -11.08 -11.37
C ARG A 5 -4.37 -9.75 -12.07
N GLU A 6 -5.35 -9.17 -12.77
CA GLU A 6 -5.21 -7.87 -13.43
C GLU A 6 -5.05 -6.73 -12.43
N ILE A 7 -5.90 -6.70 -11.39
CA ILE A 7 -5.76 -5.77 -10.26
C ILE A 7 -4.36 -5.91 -9.63
N GLY A 8 -3.93 -7.14 -9.36
CA GLY A 8 -2.62 -7.42 -8.79
C GLY A 8 -1.45 -6.98 -9.69
N ARG A 9 -1.61 -7.04 -11.02
CA ARG A 9 -0.62 -6.52 -11.99
C ARG A 9 -0.57 -5.00 -11.96
N ALA A 10 -1.72 -4.33 -11.97
CA ALA A 10 -1.79 -2.88 -11.91
C ALA A 10 -1.13 -2.34 -10.62
N LEU A 11 -1.45 -2.95 -9.46
CA LEU A 11 -0.79 -2.63 -8.18
C LEU A 11 0.73 -2.86 -8.22
N ARG A 12 1.18 -3.95 -8.86
CA ARG A 12 2.61 -4.23 -9.01
C ARG A 12 3.31 -3.17 -9.83
N CYS A 13 2.74 -2.76 -10.97
CA CYS A 13 3.34 -1.74 -11.82
C CYS A 13 3.43 -0.38 -11.10
N ILE A 14 2.39 0.02 -10.36
CA ILE A 14 2.46 1.20 -9.49
C ILE A 14 3.59 1.03 -8.45
N GLY A 15 3.72 -0.17 -7.87
CA GLY A 15 4.82 -0.52 -6.97
C GLY A 15 6.20 -0.40 -7.64
N ASP A 16 6.36 -0.83 -8.89
CA ASP A 16 7.62 -0.77 -9.64
C ASP A 16 8.01 0.68 -9.97
N GLU A 17 7.03 1.55 -10.24
CA GLU A 17 7.26 2.99 -10.41
C GLU A 17 7.67 3.65 -9.09
N LEU A 18 7.00 3.28 -7.99
CA LEU A 18 7.35 3.73 -6.64
C LEU A 18 8.72 3.23 -6.18
N ASP A 19 9.16 2.08 -6.66
CA ASP A 19 10.50 1.56 -6.40
C ASP A 19 11.59 2.47 -6.97
N ARG A 20 11.28 3.34 -7.93
CA ARG A 20 12.21 4.38 -8.44
C ARG A 20 12.11 5.71 -7.68
N ASN A 21 11.16 5.84 -6.75
CA ASN A 21 10.91 7.07 -6.02
C ASN A 21 11.71 7.11 -4.71
N GLU A 22 12.75 7.95 -4.66
CA GLU A 22 13.64 8.05 -3.50
C GLU A 22 12.93 8.45 -2.21
N ASN A 23 11.83 9.23 -2.27
CA ASN A 23 11.13 9.69 -1.08
C ASN A 23 10.47 8.53 -0.32
N ILE A 24 9.75 7.66 -1.03
CA ILE A 24 9.10 6.51 -0.39
C ILE A 24 10.13 5.45 0.03
N GLN A 25 11.20 5.28 -0.75
CA GLN A 25 12.31 4.42 -0.35
C GLN A 25 12.95 4.90 0.95
N ASN A 26 13.30 6.19 1.06
CA ASN A 26 13.91 6.78 2.25
C ASN A 26 13.00 6.62 3.48
N LEU A 27 11.70 6.83 3.31
CA LEU A 27 10.71 6.62 4.36
C LEU A 27 10.63 5.15 4.79
N CYS A 28 10.64 4.21 3.84
CA CYS A 28 10.72 2.77 4.15
C CYS A 28 12.01 2.43 4.90
N THR A 29 13.17 2.96 4.50
CA THR A 29 14.46 2.65 5.13
C THR A 29 14.49 3.03 6.61
N ARG A 30 13.85 4.14 6.98
CA ARG A 30 13.80 4.66 8.37
C ARG A 30 12.94 3.85 9.32
N VAL A 31 11.99 3.04 8.84
CA VAL A 31 11.13 2.21 9.68
C VAL A 31 11.80 0.84 9.91
N PRO A 32 12.19 0.49 11.15
CA PRO A 32 12.74 -0.82 11.44
C PRO A 32 11.65 -1.91 11.37
N PRO A 33 12.00 -3.19 11.07
CA PRO A 33 11.00 -4.26 10.93
C PRO A 33 10.16 -4.48 12.19
N ASP A 34 10.78 -4.38 13.35
CA ASP A 34 10.17 -4.52 14.66
C ASP A 34 9.61 -3.19 15.21
N ALA A 35 9.43 -2.19 14.34
CA ALA A 35 8.76 -0.96 14.70
C ALA A 35 7.38 -1.25 15.33
N PRO A 36 7.00 -0.51 16.39
CA PRO A 36 5.68 -0.65 16.97
C PRO A 36 4.58 -0.44 15.91
N HIS A 37 3.45 -1.12 16.09
CA HIS A 37 2.26 -0.96 15.25
C HIS A 37 1.91 0.52 15.01
N GLN A 38 2.01 1.36 16.04
CA GLN A 38 1.71 2.79 15.95
C GLN A 38 2.62 3.52 14.95
N THR A 39 3.90 3.16 14.86
CA THR A 39 4.83 3.73 13.88
C THR A 39 4.40 3.40 12.46
N PHE A 40 3.99 2.16 12.22
CA PHE A 40 3.46 1.73 10.93
C PHE A 40 2.19 2.53 10.55
N LEU A 41 1.25 2.66 11.50
CA LEU A 41 0.02 3.42 11.28
C LEU A 41 0.28 4.91 11.02
N ASN A 42 1.24 5.52 11.72
CA ASN A 42 1.56 6.93 11.52
C ASN A 42 2.10 7.18 10.10
N VAL A 43 2.93 6.26 9.59
CA VAL A 43 3.41 6.32 8.21
C VAL A 43 2.26 6.11 7.22
N ALA A 44 1.42 5.10 7.44
CA ALA A 44 0.26 4.86 6.58
C ALA A 44 -0.68 6.08 6.52
N LYS A 45 -0.95 6.73 7.67
CA LYS A 45 -1.74 7.97 7.76
C LYS A 45 -1.10 9.14 7.00
N SER A 46 0.23 9.24 7.01
CA SER A 46 0.93 10.33 6.34
C SER A 46 0.71 10.35 4.82
N PHE A 47 0.40 9.22 4.19
CA PHE A 47 0.08 9.18 2.75
C PHE A 47 -1.24 9.87 2.40
N PHE A 48 -2.12 10.08 3.39
CA PHE A 48 -3.46 10.64 3.21
C PHE A 48 -3.70 11.88 4.09
N SER A 49 -2.63 12.46 4.66
CA SER A 49 -2.77 13.50 5.69
C SER A 49 -3.35 14.83 5.20
N ASP A 50 -3.31 15.08 3.90
CA ASP A 50 -3.93 16.25 3.25
C ASP A 50 -5.38 16.00 2.79
N GLY A 51 -5.94 14.81 3.09
CA GLY A 51 -7.29 14.42 2.71
C GLY A 51 -7.46 13.97 1.26
N VAL A 52 -6.38 13.90 0.46
CA VAL A 52 -6.45 13.47 -0.94
C VAL A 52 -6.29 11.95 -1.05
N TYR A 53 -7.20 11.31 -1.77
CA TYR A 53 -7.17 9.87 -2.04
C TYR A 53 -7.07 9.62 -3.56
N ASN A 54 -6.10 8.80 -3.95
CA ASN A 54 -5.88 8.36 -5.33
C ASN A 54 -5.16 7.01 -5.36
N TRP A 55 -5.17 6.35 -6.51
CA TRP A 55 -4.56 5.03 -6.69
C TRP A 55 -3.04 5.02 -6.46
N GLY A 56 -2.33 6.11 -6.76
CA GLY A 56 -0.90 6.23 -6.47
C GLY A 56 -0.60 6.16 -4.96
N ARG A 57 -1.44 6.75 -4.11
CA ARG A 57 -1.32 6.68 -2.64
C ARG A 57 -1.72 5.33 -2.09
N VAL A 58 -2.75 4.71 -2.66
CA VAL A 58 -3.11 3.32 -2.34
C VAL A 58 -1.94 2.39 -2.70
N GLY A 59 -1.34 2.55 -3.87
CA GLY A 59 -0.11 1.84 -4.26
C GLY A 59 1.06 2.10 -3.31
N SER A 60 1.24 3.34 -2.85
CA SER A 60 2.25 3.72 -1.84
C SER A 60 2.07 2.97 -0.52
N LEU A 61 0.83 2.81 -0.06
CA LEU A 61 0.52 2.02 1.14
C LEU A 61 0.89 0.54 0.95
N PHE A 62 0.53 -0.08 -0.18
CA PHE A 62 0.88 -1.47 -0.48
C PHE A 62 2.40 -1.66 -0.62
N TYR A 63 3.08 -0.73 -1.30
CA TYR A 63 4.52 -0.75 -1.45
C TYR A 63 5.23 -0.65 -0.09
N PHE A 64 4.78 0.27 0.78
CA PHE A 64 5.30 0.38 2.14
C PHE A 64 5.11 -0.92 2.93
N ALA A 65 3.92 -1.52 2.88
CA ALA A 65 3.63 -2.81 3.51
C ALA A 65 4.55 -3.93 3.01
N TYR A 66 4.73 -4.02 1.69
CA TYR A 66 5.65 -4.97 1.06
C TYR A 66 7.08 -4.79 1.56
N ARG A 67 7.59 -3.55 1.58
CA ARG A 67 8.94 -3.25 2.08
C ARG A 67 9.10 -3.64 3.55
N MET A 68 8.08 -3.44 4.39
CA MET A 68 8.13 -3.86 5.79
C MET A 68 8.11 -5.38 5.94
N ALA A 69 7.30 -6.07 5.15
CA ALA A 69 7.26 -7.53 5.12
C ALA A 69 8.62 -8.13 4.69
N LEU A 70 9.29 -7.51 3.69
CA LEU A 70 10.63 -7.91 3.27
C LEU A 70 11.68 -7.77 4.39
N LYS A 71 11.59 -6.74 5.22
CA LYS A 71 12.48 -6.58 6.39
C LYS A 71 12.20 -7.60 7.49
N ALA A 72 11.06 -8.29 7.42
CA ALA A 72 10.58 -9.24 8.42
C ALA A 72 10.55 -10.70 7.89
N LEU A 73 11.29 -11.03 6.81
CA LEU A 73 11.22 -12.34 6.15
C LEU A 73 11.42 -13.52 7.12
N ASP A 74 12.33 -13.38 8.09
CA ASP A 74 12.61 -14.43 9.08
C ASP A 74 11.60 -14.47 10.25
N LYS A 75 10.62 -13.56 10.26
CA LYS A 75 9.66 -13.34 11.35
C LYS A 75 8.22 -13.48 10.84
N ILE A 76 7.79 -14.70 10.52
CA ILE A 76 6.46 -14.97 9.94
C ILE A 76 5.30 -14.36 10.75
N ALA A 77 5.38 -14.39 12.09
CA ALA A 77 4.37 -13.77 12.95
C ALA A 77 4.25 -12.25 12.74
N LEU A 78 5.38 -11.57 12.53
CA LEU A 78 5.43 -10.14 12.24
C LEU A 78 4.91 -9.84 10.84
N ILE A 79 5.20 -10.67 9.84
CA ILE A 79 4.60 -10.54 8.49
C ILE A 79 3.08 -10.60 8.56
N ARG A 80 2.53 -11.59 9.29
CA ARG A 80 1.08 -11.69 9.51
C ARG A 80 0.51 -10.45 10.21
N ALA A 81 1.22 -9.94 11.22
CA ALA A 81 0.82 -8.71 11.90
C ALA A 81 0.78 -7.51 10.95
N ILE A 82 1.82 -7.31 10.13
CA ILE A 82 1.88 -6.24 9.12
C ILE A 82 0.71 -6.34 8.14
N VAL A 83 0.42 -7.53 7.60
CA VAL A 83 -0.72 -7.74 6.70
C VAL A 83 -2.03 -7.33 7.39
N ASN A 84 -2.25 -7.79 8.63
CA ASN A 84 -3.45 -7.44 9.38
C ASN A 84 -3.58 -5.94 9.65
N TRP A 85 -2.47 -5.27 10.00
CA TRP A 85 -2.47 -3.81 10.22
C TRP A 85 -2.85 -3.05 8.97
N VAL A 86 -2.32 -3.45 7.81
CA VAL A 86 -2.61 -2.81 6.52
C VAL A 86 -4.06 -3.05 6.11
N VAL A 87 -4.56 -4.28 6.26
CA VAL A 87 -5.95 -4.62 5.94
C VAL A 87 -6.91 -3.81 6.80
N ASN A 88 -6.67 -3.74 8.12
CA ASN A 88 -7.50 -2.94 9.02
C ASN A 88 -7.45 -1.46 8.66
N PHE A 89 -6.26 -0.93 8.39
CA PHE A 89 -6.11 0.47 7.96
C PHE A 89 -6.90 0.77 6.69
N ILE A 90 -6.84 -0.12 5.69
CA ILE A 90 -7.60 0.00 4.45
C ILE A 90 -9.10 0.02 4.76
N ILE A 91 -9.61 -0.95 5.52
CA ILE A 91 -11.03 -1.04 5.87
C ILE A 91 -11.52 0.24 6.54
N GLU A 92 -10.74 0.76 7.49
CA GLU A 92 -11.13 1.92 8.30
C GLU A 92 -11.00 3.26 7.57
N ASN A 93 -10.01 3.42 6.69
CA ASN A 93 -9.61 4.75 6.18
C ASN A 93 -9.70 4.88 4.65
N VAL A 94 -9.51 3.80 3.90
CA VAL A 94 -9.33 3.86 2.44
C VAL A 94 -10.50 3.23 1.70
N ALA A 95 -11.13 2.21 2.28
CA ALA A 95 -12.23 1.46 1.67
C ALA A 95 -13.42 2.33 1.26
N PRO A 96 -13.86 3.35 2.03
CA PRO A 96 -14.95 4.23 1.59
C PRO A 96 -14.66 4.88 0.23
N TRP A 97 -13.45 5.42 0.06
CA TRP A 97 -13.03 6.02 -1.21
C TRP A 97 -12.96 4.99 -2.36
N ILE A 98 -12.47 3.78 -2.09
CA ILE A 98 -12.42 2.71 -3.11
C ILE A 98 -13.82 2.34 -3.58
N ILE A 99 -14.76 2.20 -2.64
CA ILE A 99 -16.16 1.87 -2.94
C ILE A 99 -16.81 2.97 -3.78
N GLU A 100 -16.57 4.24 -3.46
CA GLU A 100 -17.05 5.39 -4.25
C GLU A 100 -16.53 5.40 -5.70
N ARG A 101 -15.40 4.74 -5.96
CA ARG A 101 -14.82 4.59 -7.31
C ARG A 101 -15.31 3.35 -8.06
N GLY A 102 -16.27 2.61 -7.50
CA GLY A 102 -16.79 1.38 -8.11
C GLY A 102 -15.98 0.14 -7.75
N GLY A 103 -15.14 0.20 -6.72
CA GLY A 103 -14.35 -0.94 -6.25
C GLY A 103 -12.91 -0.96 -6.76
N TRP A 104 -12.27 -2.12 -6.65
CA TRP A 104 -10.88 -2.31 -7.05
C TRP A 104 -10.71 -2.40 -8.56
N GLU A 105 -11.78 -2.72 -9.30
CA GLU A 105 -11.89 -2.72 -10.75
C GLU A 105 -11.35 -1.41 -11.35
N ALA A 106 -11.64 -0.27 -10.70
CA ALA A 106 -11.26 1.05 -11.18
C ALA A 106 -9.74 1.31 -11.18
N ILE A 107 -8.93 0.50 -10.49
CA ILE A 107 -7.47 0.61 -10.58
C ILE A 107 -6.96 0.15 -11.96
N VAL A 108 -7.64 -0.82 -12.57
CA VAL A 108 -7.27 -1.35 -13.89
C VAL A 108 -7.52 -0.28 -14.94
N GLU A 109 -8.67 0.40 -14.88
CA GLU A 109 -8.98 1.54 -15.74
C GLU A 109 -8.04 2.72 -15.53
N TYR A 110 -7.73 3.07 -14.28
CA TYR A 110 -6.76 4.12 -13.97
C TYR A 110 -5.40 3.83 -14.59
N PHE A 111 -4.92 2.59 -14.48
CA PHE A 111 -3.63 2.19 -15.03
C PHE A 111 -3.61 2.28 -16.55
N TRP A 112 -4.61 1.73 -17.25
CA TRP A 112 -4.65 1.76 -18.72
C TRP A 112 -4.82 3.16 -19.30
N ASN A 113 -5.31 4.13 -18.52
CA ASN A 113 -5.45 5.52 -18.95
C ASN A 113 -4.23 6.40 -18.59
N THR A 114 -3.29 5.90 -17.78
CA THR A 114 -2.12 6.66 -17.31
C THR A 114 -0.83 6.27 -18.07
N ILE A 115 -0.89 5.24 -18.92
CA ILE A 115 0.19 4.77 -19.81
C ILE A 115 -0.11 5.16 -21.25
#